data_AF-A0A381SLV2-F1
#
_entry.id   AF-A0A381SLV2-F1
#
_cell.length_a   1.000
_cell.length_b   1.000
_cell.length_c   1.000
_cell.angle_alpha   90.00
_cell.angle_beta   90.00
_cell.angle_gamma   90.00
#
_symmetry.space_group_name_H-M   'P 1'
#
loop_
_entity.id
_entity.type
_entity.pdbx_description
1 polymer ?
#
loop_
_entity_poly.entity_id
_entity_poly.type
_entity_poly.pdbx_seq_one_letter_code
_entity_poly.pdbx_strand_id
1 'polypeptide(L)'
;MNVLNGISDNTIDVGIFAMENAQGGVVIESVEALAENKCKIIDMFYIEISQNLMAKENISLGEIEEVHSHEQALKQCKDYLAEKFWSKKLVETDDTAKSAQDLSLDKLSDNVAVIASKQCAEKYGLNIIEHDIHDLKKNLTLFLAVERLDGDE
;
A
#
# COMPACT_ATOMS: atom_id res chain seq x y z
N MET A 1 8.19 -12.46 11.30
CA MET A 1 9.37 -12.63 10.43
C MET A 1 9.37 -11.47 9.45
N ASN A 2 10.35 -10.58 9.54
CA ASN A 2 10.48 -9.44 8.61
C ASN A 2 11.43 -9.85 7.45
N VAL A 3 11.42 -9.07 6.36
CA VAL A 3 12.18 -9.38 5.13
C VAL A 3 13.68 -9.56 5.42
N LEU A 4 14.26 -8.67 6.23
CA LEU A 4 15.70 -8.69 6.51
C LEU A 4 16.14 -9.87 7.39
N ASN A 5 15.35 -10.27 8.39
CA ASN A 5 15.62 -11.51 9.12
C ASN A 5 15.56 -12.71 8.18
N GLY A 6 14.67 -12.69 7.18
CA GLY A 6 14.60 -13.77 6.20
C GLY A 6 15.88 -13.97 5.39
N ILE A 7 16.58 -12.87 5.07
CA ILE A 7 17.90 -12.86 4.43
C ILE A 7 18.96 -13.41 5.40
N SER A 8 18.98 -12.89 6.63
CA SER A 8 19.93 -13.31 7.68
C SER A 8 19.80 -14.80 8.04
N ASP A 9 18.56 -15.32 8.05
CA ASP A 9 18.23 -16.70 8.41
C ASP A 9 18.30 -17.69 7.24
N ASN A 10 18.72 -17.24 6.04
CA ASN A 10 18.78 -18.04 4.81
C ASN A 10 17.44 -18.68 4.39
N THR A 11 16.34 -17.98 4.64
CA THR A 11 14.99 -18.43 4.26
C THR A 11 14.49 -17.80 2.96
N ILE A 12 15.11 -16.70 2.52
CA ILE A 12 14.90 -16.04 1.23
C ILE A 12 16.25 -15.61 0.66
N ASP A 13 16.34 -15.56 -0.68
CA ASP A 13 17.57 -15.16 -1.37
C ASP A 13 17.65 -13.64 -1.59
N VAL A 14 16.50 -13.00 -1.86
CA VAL A 14 16.39 -11.57 -2.14
C VAL A 14 15.23 -10.97 -1.34
N GLY A 15 15.51 -9.84 -0.69
CA GLY A 15 14.54 -9.04 0.04
C GLY A 15 14.27 -7.73 -0.66
N ILE A 16 13.00 -7.33 -0.75
CA ILE A 16 12.60 -6.02 -1.28
C ILE A 16 11.78 -5.30 -0.21
N PHE A 17 12.14 -4.06 0.10
CA PHE A 17 11.45 -3.24 1.09
C PHE A 17 11.54 -1.75 0.76
N ALA A 18 10.55 -0.98 1.24
CA ALA A 18 10.46 0.45 1.00
C ALA A 18 11.38 1.22 1.97
N MET A 19 12.07 2.24 1.47
CA MET A 19 12.95 3.11 2.26
C MET A 19 12.43 4.53 2.42
N GLU A 20 11.80 5.08 1.39
CA GLU A 20 11.35 6.46 1.39
C GLU A 20 10.14 6.60 0.48
N ASN A 21 9.13 7.34 0.91
CA ASN A 21 8.00 7.72 0.08
C ASN A 21 7.99 9.25 -0.11
N ALA A 22 7.71 9.73 -1.32
CA ALA A 22 7.73 11.15 -1.67
C ALA A 22 6.79 12.01 -0.80
N GLN A 23 5.69 11.43 -0.30
CA GLN A 23 4.73 12.11 0.56
C GLN A 23 4.99 11.84 2.05
N GLY A 24 5.40 10.61 2.41
CA GLY A 24 5.58 10.16 3.78
C GLY A 24 6.99 10.35 4.36
N GLY A 25 7.98 10.66 3.53
CA GLY A 25 9.39 10.70 3.90
C GLY A 25 10.00 9.32 4.11
N VAL A 26 11.06 9.26 4.91
CA VAL A 26 11.82 8.04 5.21
C VAL A 26 10.98 7.07 6.06
N VAL A 27 11.03 5.79 5.72
CA VAL A 27 10.42 4.69 6.49
C VAL A 27 11.40 4.30 7.60
N ILE A 28 11.18 4.82 8.81
CA ILE A 28 12.11 4.68 9.94
C ILE A 28 12.33 3.21 10.31
N GLU A 29 11.28 2.40 10.30
CA GLU A 29 11.33 0.97 10.62
C GLU A 29 12.25 0.21 9.67
N SER A 30 12.29 0.61 8.40
CA SER A 30 13.19 0.04 7.40
C SER A 30 14.64 0.44 7.65
N VAL A 31 14.88 1.68 8.09
CA VAL A 31 16.23 2.17 8.46
C VAL A 31 16.74 1.43 9.69
N GLU A 32 15.91 1.29 10.72
CA GLU A 32 16.25 0.56 11.95
C GLU A 32 16.54 -0.91 11.64
N ALA A 33 15.67 -1.57 10.88
CA ALA A 33 15.87 -2.96 10.50
C ALA A 33 17.13 -3.17 9.65
N LEU A 34 17.47 -2.23 8.77
CA LEU A 34 18.70 -2.24 7.98
C LEU A 34 19.95 -2.04 8.84
N ALA A 35 19.87 -1.23 9.90
CA ALA A 35 20.98 -1.03 10.84
C ALA A 35 21.28 -2.27 11.70
N GLU A 36 20.25 -3.08 11.99
CA GLU A 36 20.37 -4.31 12.79
C GLU A 36 20.80 -5.54 11.97
N ASN A 37 20.68 -5.50 10.64
CA ASN A 37 20.92 -6.64 9.76
C ASN A 37 22.10 -6.41 8.81
N LYS A 38 22.79 -7.51 8.47
CA LYS A 38 23.89 -7.50 7.50
C LYS A 38 23.38 -7.97 6.14
N CYS A 39 23.26 -7.06 5.18
CA CYS A 39 22.89 -7.38 3.81
C CYS A 39 23.64 -6.49 2.81
N LYS A 40 23.63 -6.88 1.54
CA LYS A 40 24.19 -6.13 0.42
C LYS A 40 23.05 -5.56 -0.40
N ILE A 41 23.05 -4.24 -0.62
CA ILE A 41 22.12 -3.59 -1.53
C ILE A 41 22.56 -3.90 -2.96
N ILE A 42 21.67 -4.54 -3.73
CA ILE A 42 21.93 -4.91 -5.13
C ILE A 42 21.22 -3.99 -6.11
N ASP A 43 20.14 -3.34 -5.70
CA ASP A 43 19.45 -2.36 -6.53
C ASP A 43 18.69 -1.33 -5.68
N MET A 44 18.48 -0.16 -6.28
CA MET A 44 17.71 0.95 -5.74
C MET A 44 16.79 1.48 -6.84
N PHE A 45 15.49 1.33 -6.67
CA PHE A 45 14.53 1.69 -7.72
C PHE A 45 13.27 2.33 -7.14
N TYR A 46 12.62 3.14 -7.97
CA TYR A 46 11.39 3.83 -7.61
C TYR A 46 10.17 3.11 -8.19
N ILE A 47 9.13 2.95 -7.39
CA ILE A 47 7.80 2.53 -7.85
C ILE A 47 6.84 3.71 -7.66
N GLU A 48 6.04 3.98 -8.69
CA GLU A 48 4.93 4.92 -8.60
C GLU A 48 3.74 4.30 -7.85
N ILE A 49 3.32 4.96 -6.78
CA ILE A 49 2.23 4.54 -5.92
C ILE A 49 0.95 5.22 -6.37
N SER A 50 0.08 4.43 -7.00
CA SER A 50 -1.25 4.83 -7.41
C SER A 50 -2.29 4.31 -6.40
N GLN A 51 -2.96 5.23 -5.70
CA GLN A 51 -4.12 4.93 -4.86
C GLN A 51 -5.40 5.07 -5.69
N ASN A 52 -6.23 4.03 -5.69
CA ASN A 52 -7.45 3.94 -6.49
C ASN A 52 -8.64 3.66 -5.59
N LEU A 53 -9.78 4.27 -5.88
CA LEU A 53 -11.04 3.94 -5.23
C LEU A 53 -11.66 2.73 -5.94
N MET A 54 -11.93 1.66 -5.22
CA MET A 54 -12.55 0.45 -5.78
C MET A 54 -13.67 -0.08 -4.91
N ALA A 55 -14.63 -0.76 -5.53
CA ALA A 55 -15.74 -1.42 -4.85
C ALA A 55 -16.09 -2.74 -5.56
N LYS A 56 -17.14 -3.41 -5.08
CA LYS A 56 -17.74 -4.53 -5.80
C LYS A 56 -18.35 -4.08 -7.12
N GLU A 57 -18.58 -5.04 -8.03
CA GLU A 57 -19.26 -4.77 -9.29
C GLU A 57 -20.63 -4.12 -9.07
N ASN A 58 -21.04 -3.27 -10.00
CA ASN A 58 -22.34 -2.58 -10.03
C ASN A 58 -22.60 -1.59 -8.88
N ILE A 59 -21.61 -1.27 -8.04
CA ILE A 59 -21.72 -0.18 -7.06
C ILE A 59 -21.32 1.14 -7.71
N SER A 60 -22.26 2.08 -7.74
CA SER A 60 -21.99 3.45 -8.19
C SER A 60 -21.43 4.32 -7.08
N LEU A 61 -20.75 5.41 -7.45
CA LEU A 61 -20.13 6.34 -6.48
C LEU A 61 -21.13 6.88 -5.43
N GLY A 62 -22.40 7.08 -5.82
CA GLY A 62 -23.44 7.62 -4.93
C GLY A 62 -23.96 6.61 -3.88
N GLU A 63 -23.81 5.32 -4.14
CA GLU A 63 -24.25 4.23 -3.26
C GLU A 63 -23.26 3.93 -2.15
N ILE A 64 -22.01 4.42 -2.27
CA ILE A 64 -20.98 4.21 -1.26
C ILE A 64 -21.36 4.92 0.05
N GLU A 65 -21.30 4.19 1.16
CA GLU A 65 -21.58 4.71 2.50
C GLU A 65 -20.30 4.90 3.33
N GLU A 66 -19.32 4.01 3.14
CA GLU A 66 -18.06 4.03 3.86
C GLU A 66 -16.87 3.85 2.91
N VAL A 67 -15.74 4.49 3.23
CA VAL A 67 -14.47 4.30 2.54
C VAL A 67 -13.43 3.76 3.52
N HIS A 68 -12.89 2.57 3.23
CA HIS A 68 -11.97 1.84 4.11
C HIS A 68 -10.56 1.81 3.53
N SER A 69 -9.54 2.16 4.32
CA SER A 69 -8.14 1.99 3.92
C SER A 69 -7.19 2.20 5.10
N HIS A 70 -5.90 1.99 4.85
CA HIS A 70 -4.85 2.37 5.79
C HIS A 70 -4.89 3.89 6.06
N GLU A 71 -4.60 4.30 7.30
CA GLU A 71 -4.61 5.71 7.73
C GLU A 71 -3.78 6.60 6.79
N GLN A 72 -2.60 6.14 6.38
CA GLN A 72 -1.74 6.88 5.45
C GLN A 72 -2.39 7.04 4.07
N ALA A 73 -3.09 6.03 3.55
CA ALA A 73 -3.75 6.11 2.25
C ALA A 73 -4.94 7.09 2.29
N LEU A 74 -5.72 7.08 3.38
CA LEU A 74 -6.79 8.06 3.59
C LEU A 74 -6.23 9.49 3.65
N LYS A 75 -5.16 9.70 4.42
CA LYS A 75 -4.46 11.01 4.50
C LYS A 75 -3.90 11.48 3.16
N GLN A 76 -3.47 10.55 2.31
CA GLN A 76 -2.93 10.84 0.97
C GLN A 76 -4.01 11.14 -0.08
N CYS A 77 -5.28 10.90 0.22
CA CYS A 77 -6.42 11.16 -0.68
C CYS A 77 -7.40 12.17 -0.08
N LYS A 78 -6.96 13.00 0.87
CA LYS A 78 -7.85 13.84 1.68
C LYS A 78 -8.63 14.85 0.85
N ASP A 79 -8.05 15.39 -0.23
CA ASP A 79 -8.70 16.44 -1.02
C ASP A 79 -9.84 15.82 -1.84
N TYR A 80 -9.59 14.66 -2.44
CA TYR A 80 -10.61 13.87 -3.13
C TYR A 80 -11.73 13.42 -2.18
N LEU A 81 -11.38 12.90 -1.00
CA LEU A 81 -12.35 12.46 0.00
C LEU A 81 -13.17 13.63 0.56
N ALA A 82 -12.56 14.80 0.78
CA ALA A 82 -13.27 15.99 1.21
C ALA A 82 -14.20 16.55 0.12
N GLU A 83 -13.92 16.34 -1.16
CA GLU A 83 -14.80 16.76 -2.25
C GLU A 83 -15.97 15.79 -2.46
N LYS A 84 -15.69 14.48 -2.57
CA LYS A 84 -16.66 13.47 -2.99
C LYS A 84 -17.36 12.75 -1.83
N PHE A 85 -16.72 12.66 -0.68
CA PHE A 85 -17.12 11.84 0.46
C PHE A 85 -17.25 12.64 1.77
N TRP A 86 -17.43 13.96 1.70
CA TRP A 86 -17.47 14.86 2.88
C TRP A 86 -18.49 14.46 3.96
N SER A 87 -19.58 13.79 3.57
CA SER A 87 -20.65 13.34 4.48
C SER A 87 -20.60 11.84 4.77
N LYS A 88 -19.59 11.12 4.25
CA LYS A 88 -19.49 9.66 4.29
C LYS A 88 -18.45 9.25 5.33
N LYS A 89 -18.56 8.02 5.83
CA LYS A 89 -17.69 7.54 6.91
C LYS A 89 -16.36 7.06 6.35
N LEU A 90 -15.25 7.59 6.88
CA LEU A 90 -13.91 7.09 6.59
C LEU A 90 -13.52 6.11 7.70
N VAL A 91 -13.05 4.93 7.33
CA VAL A 91 -12.68 3.86 8.28
C VAL A 91 -11.22 3.49 8.09
N GLU A 92 -10.44 3.72 9.13
CA GLU A 92 -9.04 3.30 9.20
C GLU A 92 -8.95 1.79 9.38
N THR A 93 -8.10 1.16 8.59
CA THR A 93 -7.77 -0.27 8.65
C THR A 93 -6.26 -0.48 8.69
N ASP A 94 -5.83 -1.70 8.98
CA ASP A 94 -4.40 -2.00 9.15
C ASP A 94 -3.61 -2.01 7.83
N ASP A 95 -4.25 -2.28 6.69
CA ASP A 95 -3.56 -2.43 5.41
C ASP A 95 -4.49 -2.22 4.20
N THR A 96 -3.96 -1.57 3.16
CA THR A 96 -4.70 -1.25 1.93
C THR A 96 -5.14 -2.49 1.14
N ALA A 97 -4.23 -3.46 0.96
CA ALA A 97 -4.50 -4.70 0.24
C ALA A 97 -5.40 -5.63 1.07
N LYS A 98 -5.32 -5.54 2.40
CA LYS A 98 -6.20 -6.25 3.32
C LYS A 98 -7.63 -5.74 3.23
N SER A 99 -7.85 -4.42 3.18
CA SER A 99 -9.19 -3.85 2.93
C SER A 99 -9.80 -4.37 1.63
N ALA A 100 -9.03 -4.37 0.54
CA ALA A 100 -9.48 -4.91 -0.74
C ALA A 100 -9.80 -6.41 -0.67
N GLN A 101 -8.94 -7.19 0.00
CA GLN A 101 -9.21 -8.60 0.24
C GLN A 101 -10.51 -8.80 1.03
N ASP A 102 -10.68 -8.09 2.14
CA ASP A 102 -11.83 -8.28 3.03
C ASP A 102 -13.14 -7.83 2.37
N LEU A 103 -13.11 -6.81 1.51
CA LEU A 103 -14.25 -6.47 0.64
C LEU A 103 -14.59 -7.61 -0.31
N SER A 104 -13.60 -8.22 -0.96
CA SER A 104 -13.81 -9.35 -1.90
C SER A 104 -14.27 -10.64 -1.22
N LEU A 105 -14.01 -10.78 0.08
CA LEU A 105 -14.40 -11.95 0.89
C LEU A 105 -15.70 -11.73 1.67
N ASP A 106 -16.50 -10.72 1.30
CA ASP A 106 -17.79 -10.41 1.93
C ASP A 106 -17.70 -10.15 3.45
N LYS A 107 -16.55 -9.68 3.93
CA LYS A 107 -16.38 -9.28 5.34
C LYS A 107 -16.77 -7.83 5.60
N LEU A 108 -16.95 -7.06 4.53
CA LEU A 108 -17.44 -5.69 4.53
C LEU A 108 -18.78 -5.65 3.76
N SER A 109 -19.63 -4.69 4.08
CA SER A 109 -20.90 -4.47 3.37
C SER A 109 -20.66 -4.13 1.89
N ASP A 110 -21.64 -4.45 1.03
CA ASP A 110 -21.52 -4.23 -0.42
C ASP A 110 -21.35 -2.76 -0.82
N ASN A 111 -21.86 -1.84 0.00
CA ASN A 111 -21.78 -0.39 -0.19
C ASN A 111 -20.49 0.23 0.38
N VAL A 112 -19.49 -0.58 0.72
CA VAL A 112 -18.16 -0.12 1.11
C VAL A 112 -17.28 0.00 -0.12
N ALA A 113 -16.59 1.13 -0.24
CA ALA A 113 -15.45 1.27 -1.14
C ALA A 113 -14.14 1.18 -0.34
N VAL A 114 -13.07 0.78 -1.02
CA VAL A 114 -11.74 0.71 -0.44
C VAL A 114 -10.76 1.53 -1.28
N ILE A 115 -9.73 2.07 -0.62
CA ILE A 115 -8.59 2.69 -1.33
C ILE A 115 -7.44 1.69 -1.32
N ALA A 116 -6.98 1.30 -2.51
CA ALA A 116 -5.86 0.38 -2.65
C ALA A 116 -5.16 0.52 -4.02
N SER A 117 -4.10 -0.26 -4.22
CA SER A 117 -3.38 -0.29 -5.50
C SER A 117 -4.20 -0.96 -6.60
N LYS A 118 -3.96 -0.59 -7.87
CA LYS A 118 -4.61 -1.22 -9.02
C LYS A 118 -4.43 -2.76 -9.03
N GLN A 119 -3.29 -3.26 -8.58
CA GLN A 119 -3.02 -4.70 -8.50
C GLN A 119 -3.98 -5.42 -7.53
N CYS A 120 -4.49 -4.73 -6.51
CA CYS A 120 -5.50 -5.31 -5.62
C CYS A 120 -6.84 -5.52 -6.34
N ALA A 121 -7.24 -4.59 -7.21
CA ALA A 121 -8.45 -4.75 -8.00
C ALA A 121 -8.37 -5.97 -8.92
N GLU A 122 -7.25 -6.13 -9.63
CA GLU A 122 -6.98 -7.29 -10.50
C GLU A 122 -6.94 -8.60 -9.71
N LYS A 123 -6.26 -8.60 -8.56
CA LYS A 123 -6.08 -9.79 -7.71
C LYS A 123 -7.38 -10.26 -7.05
N TYR A 124 -8.23 -9.32 -6.63
CA TYR A 124 -9.43 -9.59 -5.83
C TYR A 124 -10.73 -9.43 -6.60
N GLY A 125 -10.67 -9.19 -7.92
CA GLY A 125 -11.86 -9.05 -8.77
C GLY A 125 -12.73 -7.86 -8.41
N LEU A 126 -12.13 -6.75 -7.97
CA LEU A 126 -12.86 -5.52 -7.63
C LEU A 126 -12.88 -4.57 -8.82
N ASN A 127 -13.92 -3.73 -8.88
CA ASN A 127 -14.04 -2.69 -9.89
C ASN A 127 -13.42 -1.38 -9.39
N ILE A 128 -12.52 -0.79 -10.17
CA ILE A 128 -12.02 0.55 -9.90
C ILE A 128 -13.08 1.56 -10.34
N ILE A 129 -13.53 2.37 -9.40
CA ILE A 129 -14.52 3.43 -9.64
C ILE A 129 -13.82 4.71 -10.10
N GLU A 130 -12.71 5.06 -9.46
CA GLU A 130 -11.90 6.23 -9.79
C GLU A 130 -10.41 5.91 -9.63
N HIS A 131 -9.63 6.32 -10.63
CA HIS A 131 -8.19 6.09 -10.68
C HIS A 131 -7.41 7.25 -10.06
N ASP A 132 -6.25 6.95 -9.47
CA ASP A 132 -5.25 7.94 -9.08
C ASP A 132 -5.78 9.10 -8.20
N ILE A 133 -6.56 8.75 -7.18
CA ILE A 133 -7.27 9.70 -6.29
C ILE A 133 -6.39 10.34 -5.21
N HIS A 134 -5.11 10.01 -5.18
CA HIS A 134 -4.15 10.58 -4.26
C HIS A 134 -3.79 12.02 -4.65
N ASP A 135 -3.52 12.85 -3.64
CA ASP A 135 -3.33 14.29 -3.78
C ASP A 135 -2.03 14.62 -4.57
N LEU A 136 -0.94 13.88 -4.28
CA LEU A 136 0.37 14.11 -4.90
C LEU A 136 0.52 13.38 -6.24
N LYS A 137 0.40 14.10 -7.37
CA LYS A 137 0.47 13.50 -8.73
C LYS A 137 1.72 12.69 -9.08
N LYS A 138 2.81 12.84 -8.35
CA LYS A 138 4.02 12.01 -8.50
C LYS A 138 4.39 11.39 -7.16
N ASN A 139 3.62 10.41 -6.74
CA ASN A 139 3.85 9.68 -5.50
C ASN A 139 4.82 8.52 -5.74
N LEU A 140 6.11 8.77 -5.57
CA LEU A 140 7.15 7.75 -5.76
C LEU A 140 7.60 7.18 -4.42
N THR A 141 7.80 5.87 -4.36
CA THR A 141 8.45 5.21 -3.24
C THR A 141 9.76 4.59 -3.71
N LEU A 142 10.86 4.90 -3.02
CA LEU A 142 12.14 4.25 -3.16
C LEU A 142 12.10 2.88 -2.47
N PHE A 143 12.47 1.85 -3.22
CA PHE A 143 12.67 0.49 -2.74
C PHE A 143 14.13 0.09 -2.86
N LEU A 144 14.58 -0.74 -1.92
CA LEU A 144 15.85 -1.44 -2.01
C LEU A 144 15.58 -2.91 -2.33
N ALA A 145 16.37 -3.46 -3.25
CA ALA A 145 16.59 -4.90 -3.32
C ALA A 145 17.90 -5.22 -2.60
N VAL A 146 17.85 -6.20 -1.72
CA VAL A 146 18.99 -6.66 -0.94
C VAL A 146 19.16 -8.16 -1.05
N GLU A 147 20.41 -8.59 -0.99
CA GLU A 147 20.80 -10.00 -0.86
C GLU A 147 21.69 -10.18 0.36
N ARG A 148 22.00 -11.44 0.69
CA ARG A 148 22.96 -11.76 1.75
C ARG A 148 24.34 -11.22 1.41
N LEU A 149 25.07 -10.74 2.42
CA LEU A 149 26.51 -10.50 2.27
C LEU A 149 27.20 -11.86 2.11
N ASP A 150 27.83 -12.09 0.96
CA ASP A 150 28.71 -13.23 0.79
C ASP A 150 29.80 -13.16 1.87
N GLY A 151 29.95 -14.24 2.63
CA GLY A 151 31.05 -14.36 3.58
C GLY A 151 32.33 -14.56 2.79
N ASP A 152 33.03 -13.46 2.51
CA ASP A 152 34.49 -13.31 2.42
C ASP A 152 34.86 -12.16 1.44
N GLU A 153 35.02 -10.95 1.98
CA GLU A 153 36.08 -10.00 1.61
C GLU A 153 36.61 -9.29 2.87
#